data_AF-A0A3N0ZV39-F1
#
_entry.id   AF-A0A3N0ZV39-F1
#
_cell.length_a   1.000
_cell.length_b   1.000
_cell.length_c   1.000
_cell.angle_alpha   90.00
_cell.angle_beta   90.00
_cell.angle_gamma   90.00
#
_symmetry.space_group_name_H-M   'P 1'
#
loop_
_entity.id
_entity.type
_entity.pdbx_description
1 polymer ?
#
loop_
_entity_poly.entity_id
_entity_poly.type
_entity_poly.pdbx_seq_one_letter_code
_entity_poly.pdbx_strand_id
1 'polypeptide(L)'
;MILNTIILSALTILVLFLSDLYYKKIGRKIFPLYYDKIDRIDKRLSELRNLIRLTMIHNDKKSFEKLQKEYSELYNKILFTKISVNSIFLLPLIIFSILINIFLKHWELWLPPVNLIIFILGIYFLVKYLIAILKSFYTK
;
A
#
# COMPACT_ATOMS: atom_id res chain seq x y z
N MET A 1 29.54 6.93 -14.73
CA MET A 1 28.83 6.97 -13.42
C MET A 1 27.36 7.36 -13.57
N ILE A 2 27.03 8.51 -14.19
CA ILE A 2 25.64 9.00 -14.35
C ILE A 2 24.72 8.00 -15.08
N LEU A 3 25.20 7.37 -16.16
CA LEU A 3 24.42 6.40 -16.95
C LEU A 3 24.00 5.17 -16.13
N ASN A 4 24.90 4.63 -15.30
CA ASN A 4 24.60 3.48 -14.44
C ASN A 4 23.54 3.82 -13.40
N THR A 5 23.57 5.02 -12.83
CA THR A 5 22.56 5.49 -11.86
C THR A 5 21.19 5.64 -12.51
N ILE A 6 21.12 6.12 -13.75
CA ILE A 6 19.86 6.24 -14.52
C ILE A 6 19.29 4.85 -14.86
N ILE A 7 20.14 3.91 -15.26
CA ILE A 7 19.72 2.54 -15.56
C ILE A 7 19.19 1.86 -14.29
N LEU A 8 19.88 2.01 -13.15
CA LEU A 8 19.47 1.42 -11.88
C LEU A 8 18.14 2.00 -11.38
N SER A 9 17.93 3.31 -11.52
CA SER A 9 16.68 3.95 -11.12
C SER A 9 15.51 3.51 -12.01
N ALA A 10 15.71 3.42 -13.33
CA ALA A 10 14.70 2.91 -14.26
C ALA A 10 14.31 1.46 -13.96
N LEU A 11 15.30 0.59 -13.68
CA LEU A 11 15.08 -0.80 -13.26
C LEU A 11 14.30 -0.88 -11.94
N THR A 12 14.63 -0.02 -10.97
CA THR A 12 13.93 0.01 -9.68
C THR A 12 12.47 0.42 -9.85
N ILE A 13 12.18 1.43 -10.68
CA ILE A 13 10.82 1.86 -11.02
C ILE A 13 10.06 0.73 -11.73
N LEU A 14 10.69 0.04 -12.67
CA LEU A 14 10.08 -1.09 -13.37
C LEU A 14 9.70 -2.23 -12.41
N VAL A 15 10.59 -2.58 -11.48
CA VAL A 15 10.32 -3.61 -10.45
C VAL A 15 9.22 -3.18 -9.50
N LEU A 16 9.16 -1.90 -9.11
CA LEU A 16 8.06 -1.37 -8.30
C LEU A 16 6.72 -1.51 -9.04
N PHE A 17 6.69 -1.19 -10.33
CA PHE A 17 5.48 -1.33 -11.13
C PHE A 17 5.04 -2.79 -11.29
N LEU A 18 5.98 -3.68 -11.59
CA LEU A 18 5.73 -5.12 -11.69
C LEU A 18 5.27 -5.71 -10.36
N SER A 19 5.84 -5.27 -9.24
CA SER A 19 5.42 -5.70 -7.89
C SER A 19 3.98 -5.28 -7.59
N ASP A 20 3.55 -4.09 -8.05
CA ASP A 20 2.17 -3.59 -7.84
C ASP A 20 1.18 -4.39 -8.69
N LEU A 21 1.55 -4.72 -9.93
CA LEU A 21 0.76 -5.59 -10.80
C LEU A 21 0.68 -7.02 -10.25
N TYR A 22 1.80 -7.57 -9.78
CA TYR A 22 1.87 -8.87 -9.14
C TYR A 22 0.96 -8.91 -7.92
N TYR A 23 1.05 -7.92 -7.03
CA TYR A 23 0.18 -7.79 -5.87
C TYR A 23 -1.31 -7.76 -6.26
N LYS A 24 -1.70 -6.94 -7.24
CA LYS A 24 -3.10 -6.81 -7.68
C LYS A 24 -3.70 -8.09 -8.26
N LYS A 25 -2.92 -8.84 -9.06
CA LYS A 25 -3.43 -10.04 -9.76
C LYS A 25 -3.20 -11.34 -9.01
N ILE A 26 -2.07 -11.47 -8.33
CA ILE A 26 -1.60 -12.74 -7.75
C ILE A 26 -1.83 -12.77 -6.24
N GLY A 27 -1.78 -11.61 -5.55
CA GLY A 27 -2.08 -11.53 -4.12
C GLY A 27 -3.44 -12.13 -3.77
N ARG A 28 -4.49 -11.78 -4.53
CA ARG A 28 -5.84 -12.35 -4.38
C ARG A 28 -5.92 -13.85 -4.64
N LYS A 29 -5.07 -14.40 -5.53
CA LYS A 29 -5.05 -15.84 -5.83
C LYS A 29 -4.31 -16.64 -4.77
N ILE A 30 -3.25 -16.09 -4.18
CA ILE A 30 -2.44 -16.79 -3.16
C ILE A 30 -3.13 -16.72 -1.79
N PHE A 31 -3.78 -15.60 -1.47
CA PHE A 31 -4.41 -15.38 -0.15
C PHE A 31 -5.92 -15.08 -0.23
N PRO A 32 -6.73 -15.90 -0.93
CA PRO A 32 -8.15 -15.60 -1.20
C PRO A 32 -8.94 -15.39 0.09
N LEU A 33 -8.72 -16.24 1.10
CA LEU A 33 -9.40 -16.15 2.40
C LEU A 33 -9.16 -14.82 3.13
N TYR A 34 -7.96 -14.25 3.02
CA TYR A 34 -7.63 -12.97 3.65
C TYR A 34 -8.30 -11.82 2.89
N TYR A 35 -8.28 -11.85 1.56
CA TYR A 35 -8.97 -10.84 0.75
C TYR A 35 -10.49 -10.90 0.91
N ASP A 36 -11.09 -12.09 0.98
CA ASP A 36 -12.53 -12.24 1.21
C ASP A 36 -12.95 -11.74 2.60
N LYS A 37 -12.08 -11.91 3.60
CA LYS A 37 -12.28 -11.35 4.94
C LYS A 37 -12.16 -9.83 4.93
N ILE A 38 -11.20 -9.29 4.16
CA ILE A 38 -11.04 -7.86 3.96
C ILE A 38 -12.25 -7.25 3.26
N ASP A 39 -12.69 -7.83 2.14
CA ASP A 39 -13.80 -7.32 1.35
C ASP A 39 -15.12 -7.33 2.15
N ARG A 40 -15.36 -8.38 2.95
CA ARG A 40 -16.53 -8.44 3.84
C ARG A 40 -16.54 -7.34 4.91
N ILE A 41 -15.39 -7.10 5.55
CA ILE A 41 -15.28 -6.06 6.58
C ILE A 41 -15.33 -4.67 5.94
N ASP A 42 -14.73 -4.47 4.76
CA ASP A 42 -14.82 -3.20 4.04
C ASP A 42 -16.23 -2.85 3.62
N LYS A 43 -17.03 -3.85 3.20
CA LYS A 43 -18.46 -3.66 2.96
C LYS A 43 -19.18 -3.19 4.23
N ARG A 44 -18.92 -3.83 5.37
CA ARG A 44 -19.51 -3.44 6.66
C ARG A 44 -19.04 -2.06 7.14
N LEU A 45 -17.78 -1.71 6.94
CA LEU A 45 -17.27 -0.36 7.23
C LEU A 45 -17.93 0.69 6.35
N SER A 46 -18.23 0.38 5.08
CA SER A 46 -18.97 1.26 4.17
C SER A 46 -20.40 1.49 4.66
N GLU A 47 -21.09 0.43 5.09
CA GLU A 47 -22.43 0.51 5.68
C GLU A 47 -22.43 1.36 6.96
N LEU A 48 -21.48 1.10 7.88
CA LEU A 48 -21.32 1.90 9.10
C LEU A 48 -21.03 3.38 8.78
N ARG A 49 -20.22 3.67 7.76
CA ARG A 49 -19.94 5.04 7.33
C ARG A 49 -21.19 5.76 6.85
N ASN A 50 -22.08 5.05 6.14
CA ASN A 50 -23.35 5.61 5.70
C ASN A 50 -24.30 5.84 6.88
N LEU A 51 -24.37 4.91 7.84
CA LEU A 51 -25.14 5.08 9.07
C LEU A 51 -24.63 6.26 9.91
N ILE A 52 -23.32 6.39 10.07
CA ILE A 52 -22.70 7.53 10.76
C ILE A 52 -23.11 8.85 10.09
N ARG A 53 -23.05 8.93 8.76
CA ARG A 53 -23.52 10.12 8.02
C ARG A 53 -25.00 10.42 8.28
N LEU A 54 -25.86 9.41 8.28
CA LEU A 54 -27.29 9.57 8.57
C LEU A 54 -27.52 10.07 10.01
N THR A 55 -26.82 9.50 10.99
CA THR A 55 -26.92 9.95 12.39
C THR A 55 -26.40 11.37 12.60
N MET A 56 -25.38 11.80 11.84
CA MET A 56 -24.94 13.20 11.84
C MET A 56 -26.02 14.13 11.29
N ILE A 57 -26.70 13.75 10.19
CA ILE A 57 -27.81 14.54 9.62
C ILE A 57 -28.97 14.67 10.62
N HIS A 58 -29.24 13.62 11.41
CA HIS A 58 -30.33 13.59 12.39
C HIS A 58 -29.93 14.12 13.78
N ASN A 59 -28.69 14.60 13.96
CA ASN A 59 -28.16 15.09 15.24
C ASN A 59 -28.28 14.10 16.44
N ASP A 60 -28.35 12.79 16.18
CA ASP A 60 -28.38 11.78 17.24
C ASP A 60 -26.96 11.45 17.72
N LYS A 61 -26.50 12.21 18.72
CA LYS A 61 -25.16 12.08 19.30
C LYS A 61 -24.89 10.71 19.91
N LYS A 62 -25.89 10.08 20.54
CA LYS A 62 -25.70 8.80 21.25
C LYS A 62 -25.49 7.66 20.27
N SER A 63 -26.27 7.65 19.18
CA SER A 63 -26.11 6.69 18.10
C SER A 63 -24.82 6.93 17.31
N PHE A 64 -24.44 8.19 17.10
CA PHE A 64 -23.19 8.55 16.46
C PHE A 64 -21.96 8.00 17.20
N GLU A 65 -21.84 8.24 18.50
CA GLU A 65 -20.71 7.76 19.31
C GLU A 65 -20.61 6.23 19.30
N LYS A 66 -21.74 5.54 19.41
CA LYS A 66 -21.80 4.08 19.37
C LYS A 66 -21.32 3.53 18.01
N LEU A 67 -21.82 4.08 16.91
CA LEU A 67 -21.43 3.67 15.56
C LEU A 67 -19.97 4.01 15.25
N GLN A 68 -19.48 5.15 15.71
CA GLN A 68 -18.09 5.56 15.54
C GLN A 68 -17.14 4.62 16.29
N LYS A 69 -17.51 4.17 17.50
CA LYS A 69 -16.75 3.18 18.25
C LYS A 69 -16.70 1.83 17.52
N GLU A 70 -17.85 1.34 17.04
CA GLU A 70 -17.90 0.08 16.27
C GLU A 70 -17.08 0.17 14.97
N TYR A 71 -17.14 1.31 14.28
CA TYR A 71 -16.30 1.56 13.10
C TYR A 71 -14.80 1.50 13.43
N SER A 72 -14.39 2.17 14.51
CA SER A 72 -12.99 2.19 14.95
C SER A 72 -12.48 0.80 15.33
N GLU A 73 -13.26 0.03 16.08
CA GLU A 73 -12.90 -1.34 16.47
C GLU A 73 -12.75 -2.25 15.25
N LEU A 74 -13.70 -2.20 14.31
CA LEU A 74 -13.61 -2.99 13.07
C LEU A 74 -12.44 -2.56 12.19
N TYR A 75 -12.19 -1.27 12.07
CA TYR A 75 -11.07 -0.74 11.31
C TYR A 75 -9.73 -1.16 11.90
N ASN A 76 -9.55 -1.02 13.22
CA ASN A 76 -8.33 -1.42 13.91
C ASN A 76 -8.05 -2.92 13.78
N LYS A 77 -9.11 -3.75 13.85
CA LYS A 77 -9.00 -5.20 13.68
C LYS A 77 -8.48 -5.60 12.30
N ILE A 78 -8.74 -4.80 11.27
CA ILE A 78 -8.34 -5.12 9.90
C ILE A 78 -7.14 -4.35 9.37
N LEU A 79 -6.78 -3.25 10.03
CA LEU A 79 -5.64 -2.43 9.66
C LEU A 79 -4.37 -3.27 9.53
N PHE A 80 -4.05 -4.08 10.55
CA PHE A 80 -2.88 -4.95 10.52
C PHE A 80 -2.96 -6.01 9.43
N THR A 81 -4.14 -6.60 9.21
CA THR A 81 -4.31 -7.59 8.13
C THR A 81 -4.09 -6.95 6.76
N LYS A 82 -4.61 -5.74 6.52
CA LYS A 82 -4.36 -4.97 5.29
C LYS A 82 -2.89 -4.64 5.11
N ILE A 83 -2.21 -4.23 6.18
CA ILE A 83 -0.77 -3.96 6.14
C ILE A 83 -0.03 -5.24 5.78
N SER A 84 -0.23 -6.34 6.51
CA SER A 84 0.47 -7.61 6.27
C SER A 84 0.25 -8.18 4.88
N VAL A 85 -0.98 -8.12 4.35
CA VAL A 85 -1.27 -8.56 2.99
C VAL A 85 -0.61 -7.62 1.97
N ASN A 86 -0.60 -6.31 2.21
CA ASN A 86 0.12 -5.36 1.37
C ASN A 86 1.64 -5.55 1.44
N SER A 87 2.19 -6.03 2.55
CA SER A 87 3.63 -6.29 2.71
C SER A 87 4.15 -7.35 1.73
N ILE A 88 3.28 -8.19 1.16
CA ILE A 88 3.65 -9.15 0.11
C ILE A 88 4.20 -8.43 -1.14
N PHE A 89 3.81 -7.17 -1.36
CA PHE A 89 4.42 -6.30 -2.38
C PHE A 89 5.93 -6.10 -2.16
N LEU A 90 6.44 -6.24 -0.94
CA LEU A 90 7.86 -6.06 -0.62
C LEU A 90 8.72 -7.29 -0.99
N LEU A 91 8.12 -8.45 -1.19
CA LEU A 91 8.85 -9.70 -1.49
C LEU A 91 9.69 -9.60 -2.78
N PRO A 92 9.14 -9.17 -3.92
CA PRO A 92 9.94 -8.99 -5.15
C PRO A 92 11.00 -7.89 -5.00
N LEU A 93 10.71 -6.84 -4.22
CA LEU A 93 11.66 -5.76 -3.92
C LEU A 93 12.85 -6.24 -3.09
N ILE A 94 12.63 -7.12 -2.11
CA ILE A 94 13.70 -7.72 -1.32
C ILE A 94 14.60 -8.57 -2.21
N ILE A 95 14.01 -9.42 -3.07
CA ILE A 95 14.77 -10.25 -4.02
C ILE A 95 15.59 -9.36 -4.97
N PHE A 96 14.98 -8.30 -5.49
CA PHE A 96 15.66 -7.34 -6.35
C PHE A 96 16.80 -6.60 -5.63
N SER A 97 16.61 -6.20 -4.37
CA SER A 97 17.65 -5.57 -3.54
C SER A 97 18.85 -6.49 -3.34
N ILE A 98 18.61 -7.78 -3.07
CA ILE A 98 19.67 -8.79 -2.94
C ILE A 98 20.43 -8.94 -4.27
N LEU A 99 19.71 -9.08 -5.39
CA LEU A 99 20.32 -9.21 -6.72
C LEU A 99 21.14 -7.98 -7.11
N ILE A 100 20.63 -6.77 -6.87
CA ILE A 100 21.37 -5.53 -7.09
C ILE A 100 22.62 -5.47 -6.24
N ASN A 101 22.54 -5.86 -4.97
CA ASN A 101 23.69 -5.80 -4.07
C ASN A 101 24.80 -6.76 -4.52
N ILE A 102 24.44 -7.97 -5.00
CA ILE A 102 25.39 -8.92 -5.62
C ILE A 102 26.02 -8.31 -6.88
N PHE A 103 25.21 -7.69 -7.75
CA PHE A 103 25.68 -7.11 -9.02
C PHE A 103 26.59 -5.89 -8.80
N LEU A 104 26.26 -5.03 -7.83
CA LEU A 104 27.02 -3.83 -7.51
C LEU A 104 28.32 -4.12 -6.75
N LYS A 105 28.37 -5.21 -5.98
CA LYS A 105 29.61 -5.68 -5.35
C LYS A 105 30.67 -6.05 -6.41
N HIS A 106 30.25 -6.36 -7.63
CA HIS A 106 31.13 -6.60 -8.77
C HIS A 106 31.62 -5.33 -9.48
N TRP A 107 31.01 -4.17 -9.22
CA TRP A 107 31.22 -2.91 -9.97
C TRP A 107 31.68 -1.71 -9.13
N GLU A 108 32.06 -1.92 -7.86
CA GLU A 108 32.69 -0.91 -6.98
C GLU A 108 31.97 0.46 -6.92
N LEU A 109 30.63 0.46 -6.92
CA LEU A 109 29.84 1.69 -6.84
C LEU A 109 29.76 2.25 -5.41
N TRP A 110 29.99 3.56 -5.26
CA TRP A 110 30.21 4.28 -3.99
C TRP A 110 28.95 4.49 -3.12
N LEU A 111 27.75 4.28 -3.65
CA LEU A 111 26.50 4.44 -2.90
C LEU A 111 25.99 3.07 -2.42
N PRO A 112 25.71 2.88 -1.12
CA PRO A 112 25.12 1.63 -0.66
C PRO A 112 23.74 1.46 -1.31
N PRO A 113 23.51 0.39 -2.08
CA PRO A 113 22.28 0.19 -2.88
C PRO A 113 21.00 0.27 -2.06
N VAL A 114 21.09 -0.08 -0.78
CA VAL A 114 19.99 -0.04 0.18
C VAL A 114 19.41 1.38 0.29
N ASN A 115 20.26 2.42 0.34
CA ASN A 115 19.79 3.80 0.50
C ASN A 115 19.06 4.31 -0.75
N LEU A 116 19.53 3.91 -1.94
CA LEU A 116 18.93 4.29 -3.21
C LEU A 116 17.56 3.61 -3.39
N ILE A 117 17.47 2.32 -3.05
CA ILE A 117 16.20 1.57 -3.08
C ILE A 117 15.19 2.16 -2.10
N ILE A 118 15.59 2.47 -0.86
CA ILE A 118 14.73 3.10 0.15
C ILE A 118 14.24 4.48 -0.34
N PHE A 119 15.13 5.28 -0.93
CA PHE A 119 14.78 6.60 -1.46
C PHE A 119 13.75 6.52 -2.60
N ILE A 120 13.95 5.60 -3.56
CA ILE A 120 12.99 5.39 -4.66
C ILE A 120 11.66 4.85 -4.14
N LEU A 121 11.67 3.94 -3.16
CA LEU A 121 10.46 3.48 -2.48
C LEU A 121 9.69 4.63 -1.83
N GLY A 122 10.39 5.50 -1.10
CA GLY A 122 9.80 6.67 -0.47
C GLY A 122 9.11 7.59 -1.48
N ILE A 123 9.79 7.90 -2.60
CA ILE A 123 9.21 8.71 -3.68
C ILE A 123 8.00 8.02 -4.30
N TYR A 124 8.08 6.72 -4.59
CA TYR A 124 6.99 5.96 -5.20
C TYR A 124 5.72 5.99 -4.34
N PHE A 125 5.84 5.75 -3.03
CA PHE A 125 4.70 5.81 -2.12
C PHE A 125 4.15 7.23 -1.97
N LEU A 126 5.01 8.24 -1.95
CA LEU A 126 4.61 9.64 -1.87
C LEU A 126 3.81 10.07 -3.10
N VAL A 127 4.27 9.72 -4.30
CA VAL A 127 3.55 9.96 -5.57
C VAL A 127 2.21 9.22 -5.57
N LYS A 128 2.18 7.95 -5.16
CA LYS A 128 0.95 7.15 -5.11
C LYS A 128 -0.06 7.74 -4.13
N TYR A 129 0.40 8.24 -2.98
CA TYR A 129 -0.43 8.92 -2.00
C TYR A 129 -1.02 10.22 -2.56
N LEU A 130 -0.21 11.04 -3.24
CA LEU A 130 -0.69 12.25 -3.92
C LEU A 130 -1.74 11.93 -5.00
N ILE A 131 -1.53 10.90 -5.81
CA ILE A 131 -2.50 10.46 -6.82
C ILE A 131 -3.81 10.00 -6.16
N ALA A 132 -3.74 9.28 -5.04
CA ALA A 132 -4.92 8.83 -4.31
C ALA A 132 -5.73 10.01 -3.74
N ILE A 133 -5.04 11.02 -3.19
CA ILE A 133 -5.66 12.27 -2.74
C ILE A 133 -6.35 12.95 -3.92
N LEU A 134 -5.65 13.17 -5.03
CA LEU A 134 -6.22 13.81 -6.22
C LEU A 134 -7.45 13.06 -6.73
N LYS A 135 -7.38 11.73 -6.87
CA LYS A 135 -8.56 10.93 -7.26
C LYS A 135 -9.73 11.12 -6.29
N SER A 136 -9.48 11.13 -4.99
CA SER A 136 -10.54 11.34 -3.99
C SER A 136 -11.26 12.69 -4.13
N PHE A 137 -10.58 13.71 -4.66
CA PHE A 137 -11.19 15.01 -4.97
C PHE A 137 -11.99 15.01 -6.27
N TYR A 138 -11.56 14.25 -7.29
CA TYR A 138 -12.23 14.17 -8.59
C TYR A 138 -13.36 13.14 -8.68
N THR A 139 -13.51 12.23 -7.71
CA THR A 139 -14.63 11.26 -7.66
C THR A 139 -15.82 11.75 -6.83
N LYS A 140 -16.00 13.08 -6.73
CA LYS A 140 -17.17 13.72 -6.13
C LYS A 140 -18.19 14.06 -7.20
#